data_AF-A0A7X8DLS1-F1
#
_entry.id   AF-A0A7X8DLS1-F1
#
_cell.length_a   1.000
_cell.length_b   1.000
_cell.length_c   1.000
_cell.angle_alpha   90.00
_cell.angle_beta   90.00
_cell.angle_gamma   90.00
#
_symmetry.space_group_name_H-M   'P 1'
#
loop_
_entity.id
_entity.type
_entity.pdbx_description
1 polymer ?
#
loop_
_entity_poly.entity_id
_entity_poly.type
_entity_poly.pdbx_seq_one_letter_code
_entity_poly.pdbx_strand_id
1 'polypeptide(L)'
;MHIIKNKYEKETIIFVKNIEAKAYEQIKTLINFEAYTNSKIRIMPDAHAGKGCTIGTTMTISNKVTPNLVGVDIGCGVLSIKLKNKNINFEKLDQTIRAKVPSGFSIHKEIYNNFDLSNLKCKDYVDLSRAQYSIGSLGGGNHFIEVGKT
;
A
#
# COMPACT_ATOMS: atom_id res chain seq x y z
N MET A 1 17.04 1.22 17.42
CA MET A 1 17.55 1.62 16.10
C MET A 1 18.79 0.81 15.83
N HIS A 2 18.85 0.14 14.70
CA HIS A 2 20.01 -0.66 14.27
C HIS A 2 20.60 -0.06 13.01
N ILE A 3 21.90 -0.11 12.87
CA ILE A 3 22.60 0.28 11.64
C ILE A 3 23.27 -0.96 11.10
N ILE A 4 23.00 -1.27 9.83
CA ILE A 4 23.70 -2.32 9.10
C ILE A 4 24.36 -1.71 7.87
N LYS A 5 25.47 -2.30 7.45
CA LYS A 5 26.18 -1.91 6.24
C LYS A 5 26.00 -2.96 5.15
N ASN A 6 25.93 -2.51 3.91
CA ASN A 6 26.05 -3.40 2.76
C ASN A 6 27.53 -3.69 2.45
N LYS A 7 27.77 -4.57 1.46
CA LYS A 7 29.10 -4.93 0.94
C LYS A 7 29.90 -3.76 0.33
N TYR A 8 29.31 -2.57 0.26
CA TYR A 8 29.90 -1.34 -0.26
C TYR A 8 30.08 -0.29 0.86
N GLU A 9 30.01 -0.70 2.14
CA GLU A 9 30.14 0.16 3.32
C GLU A 9 29.09 1.28 3.43
N LYS A 10 27.94 1.13 2.76
CA LYS A 10 26.82 2.08 2.86
C LYS A 10 25.84 1.65 3.95
N GLU A 11 25.45 2.61 4.77
CA GLU A 11 24.60 2.39 5.93
C GLU A 11 23.10 2.37 5.57
N THR A 12 22.41 1.39 6.15
CA THR A 12 20.95 1.33 6.22
C THR A 12 20.51 1.42 7.68
N ILE A 13 19.57 2.33 7.95
CA ILE A 13 19.01 2.52 9.30
C ILE A 13 17.72 1.72 9.41
N ILE A 14 17.64 0.90 10.46
CA ILE A 14 16.49 0.07 10.79
C ILE A 14 15.89 0.58 12.10
N PHE A 15 14.63 1.02 12.04
CA PHE A 15 13.89 1.54 13.19
C PHE A 15 13.13 0.44 13.96
N VAL A 16 13.06 -0.77 13.42
CA VAL A 16 12.45 -1.95 14.07
C VAL A 16 13.21 -2.31 15.35
N LYS A 17 12.49 -2.58 16.44
CA LYS A 17 13.08 -3.05 17.70
C LYS A 17 13.51 -4.51 17.60
N ASN A 18 12.57 -5.39 17.25
CA ASN A 18 12.75 -6.83 17.09
C ASN A 18 12.40 -7.22 15.65
N ILE A 19 13.40 -7.48 14.83
CA ILE A 19 13.21 -7.82 13.43
C ILE A 19 13.06 -9.33 13.25
N GLU A 20 12.05 -9.77 12.51
CA GLU A 20 11.93 -11.18 12.15
C GLU A 20 13.04 -11.60 11.17
N ALA A 21 13.45 -12.87 11.25
CA ALA A 21 14.56 -13.37 10.45
C ALA A 21 14.33 -13.19 8.93
N LYS A 22 13.11 -13.46 8.46
CA LYS A 22 12.78 -13.36 7.02
C LYS A 22 12.84 -11.92 6.50
N ALA A 23 12.29 -10.96 7.25
CA ALA A 23 12.41 -9.54 6.91
C ALA A 23 13.87 -9.09 6.91
N TYR A 24 14.68 -9.57 7.87
CA TYR A 24 16.11 -9.26 7.93
C TYR A 24 16.88 -9.80 6.72
N GLU A 25 16.60 -11.03 6.28
CA GLU A 25 17.19 -11.57 5.05
C GLU A 25 16.78 -10.75 3.81
N GLN A 26 15.51 -10.38 3.69
CA GLN A 26 15.05 -9.53 2.59
C GLN A 26 15.74 -8.15 2.58
N ILE A 27 15.96 -7.55 3.75
CA ILE A 27 16.73 -6.30 3.86
C ILE A 27 18.18 -6.52 3.43
N LYS A 28 18.83 -7.59 3.90
CA LYS A 28 20.22 -7.91 3.49
C LYS A 28 20.32 -8.11 1.98
N THR A 29 19.38 -8.80 1.36
CA THR A 29 19.33 -8.95 -0.10
C THR A 29 19.18 -7.59 -0.78
N LEU A 30 18.24 -6.75 -0.33
CA LEU A 30 17.97 -5.43 -0.90
C LEU A 30 19.21 -4.52 -0.85
N ILE A 31 19.83 -4.36 0.32
CA ILE A 31 20.93 -3.39 0.50
C ILE A 31 22.20 -3.79 -0.24
N ASN A 32 22.37 -5.08 -0.55
CA ASN A 32 23.52 -5.62 -1.28
C ASN A 32 23.28 -5.71 -2.80
N PHE A 33 22.07 -5.36 -3.27
CA PHE A 33 21.79 -5.31 -4.68
C PHE A 33 22.50 -4.13 -5.34
N GLU A 34 23.32 -4.41 -6.33
CA GLU A 34 24.24 -3.43 -6.95
C GLU A 34 23.50 -2.18 -7.46
N ALA A 35 22.30 -2.36 -8.01
CA ALA A 35 21.47 -1.27 -8.51
C ALA A 35 21.10 -0.22 -7.44
N TYR A 36 21.15 -0.58 -6.17
CA TYR A 36 20.80 0.26 -5.01
C TYR A 36 22.00 0.68 -4.18
N THR A 37 23.24 0.47 -4.67
CA THR A 37 24.46 0.82 -3.95
C THR A 37 24.46 2.27 -3.44
N ASN A 38 23.93 3.20 -4.24
CA ASN A 38 23.86 4.63 -3.90
C ASN A 38 22.49 5.08 -3.36
N SER A 39 21.57 4.15 -3.12
CA SER A 39 20.25 4.45 -2.58
C SER A 39 20.32 4.70 -1.07
N LYS A 40 19.60 5.71 -0.59
CA LYS A 40 19.41 5.91 0.84
C LYS A 40 18.25 5.04 1.29
N ILE A 41 18.54 3.96 2.03
CA ILE A 41 17.53 2.98 2.46
C ILE A 41 17.23 3.17 3.95
N ARG A 42 15.94 3.12 4.31
CA ARG A 42 15.41 3.20 5.69
C ARG A 42 14.33 2.15 5.87
N ILE A 43 14.37 1.44 7.00
CA ILE A 43 13.38 0.40 7.33
C ILE A 43 12.55 0.89 8.51
N MET A 44 11.25 1.06 8.26
CA MET A 44 10.28 1.61 9.20
C MET A 44 10.01 0.70 10.39
N PRO A 45 9.48 1.22 11.51
CA PRO A 45 9.29 0.46 12.75
C PRO A 45 8.35 -0.76 12.63
N ASP A 46 7.43 -0.72 11.67
CA ASP A 46 6.39 -1.72 11.38
C ASP A 46 6.83 -2.76 10.31
N ALA A 47 8.11 -2.75 9.94
CA ALA A 47 8.61 -3.60 8.87
C ALA A 47 8.53 -5.10 9.21
N HIS A 48 8.10 -5.88 8.22
CA HIS A 48 7.93 -7.33 8.27
C HIS A 48 8.11 -7.91 6.85
N ALA A 49 8.26 -9.23 6.73
CA ALA A 49 8.48 -9.82 5.40
C ALA A 49 7.26 -9.67 4.51
N GLY A 50 7.51 -9.23 3.28
CA GLY A 50 6.53 -9.19 2.22
C GLY A 50 6.82 -10.22 1.13
N LYS A 51 6.06 -10.12 0.03
CA LYS A 51 6.25 -10.96 -1.16
C LYS A 51 7.36 -10.37 -2.05
N GLY A 52 8.59 -10.78 -1.78
CA GLY A 52 9.77 -10.38 -2.58
C GLY A 52 10.50 -9.14 -2.07
N CYS A 53 9.91 -8.37 -1.15
CA CYS A 53 10.57 -7.30 -0.44
C CYS A 53 10.04 -7.16 0.98
N THR A 54 10.81 -6.48 1.84
CA THR A 54 10.38 -6.14 3.19
C THR A 54 9.35 -5.00 3.14
N ILE A 55 8.18 -5.20 3.73
CA ILE A 55 7.19 -4.13 3.94
C ILE A 55 7.78 -3.11 4.93
N GLY A 56 7.41 -1.83 4.81
CA GLY A 56 8.02 -0.76 5.61
C GLY A 56 9.40 -0.32 5.10
N THR A 57 9.77 -0.67 3.86
CA THR A 57 10.98 -0.15 3.23
C THR A 57 10.72 1.24 2.63
N THR A 58 11.58 2.20 2.91
CA THR A 58 11.63 3.50 2.22
C THR A 58 13.01 3.69 1.62
N MET A 59 13.06 4.08 0.35
CA MET A 59 14.33 4.30 -0.32
C MET A 59 14.28 5.37 -1.40
N THR A 60 15.40 6.04 -1.63
CA THR A 60 15.58 6.91 -2.79
C THR A 60 16.22 6.13 -3.93
N ILE A 61 15.55 6.08 -5.08
CA ILE A 61 16.09 5.53 -6.33
C ILE A 61 16.13 6.60 -7.40
N SER A 62 17.11 6.54 -8.27
CA SER A 62 17.27 7.44 -9.40
C SER A 62 17.54 6.62 -10.66
N ASN A 63 16.91 7.02 -11.77
CA ASN A 63 17.03 6.39 -13.10
C ASN A 63 16.71 4.89 -13.10
N LYS A 64 15.84 4.44 -12.19
CA LYS A 64 15.45 3.04 -12.02
C LYS A 64 13.97 2.97 -11.64
N VAL A 65 13.32 1.86 -12.00
CA VAL A 65 11.97 1.51 -11.57
C VAL A 65 12.02 0.10 -10.97
N THR A 66 11.34 -0.13 -9.85
CA THR A 66 11.30 -1.46 -9.22
C THR A 66 9.88 -1.76 -8.74
N PRO A 67 9.04 -2.37 -9.59
CA PRO A 67 7.62 -2.60 -9.29
C PRO A 67 7.40 -3.41 -8.00
N ASN A 68 8.22 -4.43 -7.75
CA ASN A 68 8.08 -5.27 -6.55
C ASN A 68 8.25 -4.50 -5.22
N LEU A 69 8.94 -3.35 -5.23
CA LEU A 69 9.10 -2.50 -4.03
C LEU A 69 7.97 -1.50 -3.84
N VAL A 70 7.08 -1.34 -4.82
CA VAL A 70 5.85 -0.55 -4.68
C VAL A 70 4.78 -1.37 -3.97
N GLY A 71 4.70 -2.67 -4.27
CA GLY A 71 3.69 -3.58 -3.78
C GLY A 71 2.70 -4.00 -4.86
N VAL A 72 1.94 -5.06 -4.57
CA VAL A 72 0.93 -5.60 -5.51
C VAL A 72 -0.34 -4.75 -5.56
N ASP A 73 -0.67 -4.06 -4.46
CA ASP A 73 -1.81 -3.15 -4.34
C ASP A 73 -1.32 -1.70 -4.48
N ILE A 74 -1.17 -1.30 -5.74
CA ILE A 74 -0.58 0.01 -6.09
C ILE A 74 -1.56 1.11 -5.71
N GLY A 75 -1.09 2.06 -4.89
CA GLY A 75 -1.89 3.19 -4.44
C GLY A 75 -2.76 2.89 -3.21
N CYS A 76 -2.59 1.72 -2.59
CA CYS A 76 -3.17 1.46 -1.27
C CYS A 76 -2.78 2.57 -0.29
N GLY A 77 -3.78 3.08 0.44
CA GLY A 77 -3.62 4.20 1.34
C GLY A 77 -4.88 4.42 2.18
N VAL A 78 -4.84 5.41 3.06
CA VAL A 78 -5.93 5.73 3.97
C VAL A 78 -6.37 7.17 3.78
N LEU A 79 -7.67 7.39 3.60
CA LEU A 79 -8.30 8.70 3.63
C LEU A 79 -9.06 8.85 4.95
N SER A 80 -8.73 9.88 5.73
CA SER A 80 -9.46 10.22 6.95
C SER A 80 -10.17 11.57 6.79
N ILE A 81 -11.44 11.63 7.20
CA ILE A 81 -12.28 12.82 7.09
C ILE A 81 -12.93 13.09 8.45
N LYS A 82 -12.87 14.35 8.90
CA LYS A 82 -13.55 14.79 10.12
C LYS A 82 -15.04 14.99 9.87
N LEU A 83 -15.88 14.16 10.49
CA LEU A 83 -17.33 14.29 10.40
C LEU A 83 -17.82 15.48 11.24
N LYS A 84 -18.73 16.28 10.66
CA LYS A 84 -19.38 17.40 11.37
C LYS A 84 -20.37 16.88 12.43
N ASN A 85 -21.11 15.83 12.10
CA ASN A 85 -22.07 15.22 13.02
C ASN A 85 -21.35 14.26 13.97
N LYS A 86 -21.49 14.50 15.28
CA LYS A 86 -20.95 13.65 16.34
C LYS A 86 -21.93 12.60 16.84
N ASN A 87 -23.23 12.78 16.56
CA ASN A 87 -24.30 11.86 16.94
C ASN A 87 -24.54 10.89 15.80
N ILE A 88 -23.75 9.81 15.77
CA ILE A 88 -23.78 8.81 14.71
C ILE A 88 -24.58 7.61 15.20
N ASN A 89 -25.60 7.21 14.44
CA ASN A 89 -26.20 5.89 14.60
C ASN A 89 -25.30 4.87 13.88
N PHE A 90 -24.51 4.13 14.65
CA PHE A 90 -23.51 3.20 14.11
C PHE A 90 -24.14 2.03 13.35
N GLU A 91 -25.28 1.52 13.80
CA GLU A 91 -25.98 0.42 13.12
C GLU A 91 -26.44 0.87 11.72
N LYS A 92 -27.08 2.04 11.64
CA LYS A 92 -27.50 2.61 10.35
C LYS A 92 -26.31 2.90 9.44
N LEU A 93 -25.19 3.34 10.01
CA LEU A 93 -23.96 3.59 9.25
C LEU A 93 -23.39 2.30 8.67
N ASP A 94 -23.22 1.24 9.47
CA ASP A 94 -22.72 -0.07 9.01
C ASP A 94 -23.64 -0.65 7.93
N GLN A 95 -24.95 -0.64 8.14
CA GLN A 95 -25.93 -1.06 7.13
C GLN A 95 -25.79 -0.27 5.82
N THR A 96 -25.62 1.04 5.92
CA THR A 96 -25.44 1.91 4.74
C THR A 96 -24.14 1.58 4.01
N ILE A 97 -23.04 1.40 4.72
CA ILE A 97 -21.73 1.05 4.14
C ILE A 97 -21.85 -0.29 3.41
N ARG A 98 -22.36 -1.34 4.06
CA ARG A 98 -22.50 -2.67 3.45
C ARG A 98 -23.42 -2.66 2.23
N ALA A 99 -24.46 -1.85 2.24
CA ALA A 99 -25.39 -1.75 1.12
C ALA A 99 -24.83 -0.93 -0.06
N LYS A 100 -23.95 0.03 0.20
CA LYS A 100 -23.50 1.01 -0.80
C LYS A 100 -22.06 0.84 -1.27
N VAL A 101 -21.20 0.20 -0.48
CA VAL A 101 -19.77 0.03 -0.77
C VAL A 101 -19.48 -1.45 -1.00
N PRO A 102 -19.33 -1.89 -2.26
CA PRO A 102 -18.87 -3.24 -2.57
C PRO A 102 -17.50 -3.52 -1.92
N SER A 103 -17.30 -4.75 -1.46
CA SER A 103 -16.06 -5.19 -0.81
C SER A 103 -15.65 -6.58 -1.29
N GLY A 104 -14.40 -6.95 -1.02
CA GLY A 104 -13.78 -8.17 -1.54
C GLY A 104 -13.55 -8.04 -3.04
N PHE A 105 -14.06 -9.01 -3.80
CA PHE A 105 -14.00 -9.01 -5.27
C PHE A 105 -15.25 -8.41 -5.94
N SER A 106 -16.20 -7.91 -5.14
CA SER A 106 -17.44 -7.30 -5.63
C SER A 106 -17.20 -5.88 -6.16
N ILE A 107 -17.93 -5.52 -7.20
CA ILE A 107 -17.91 -4.20 -7.85
C ILE A 107 -19.33 -3.66 -7.97
N HIS A 108 -19.50 -2.38 -8.33
CA HIS A 108 -20.82 -1.83 -8.55
C HIS A 108 -21.50 -2.44 -9.78
N LYS A 109 -22.83 -2.49 -9.79
CA LYS A 109 -23.64 -2.92 -10.95
C LYS A 109 -23.82 -1.81 -11.99
N GLU A 110 -23.69 -0.56 -11.55
CA GLU A 110 -23.80 0.66 -12.34
C GLU A 110 -22.59 1.54 -12.05
N ILE A 111 -22.24 2.44 -12.97
CA ILE A 111 -21.09 3.34 -12.79
C ILE A 111 -21.42 4.34 -11.67
N TYR A 112 -20.75 4.22 -10.53
CA TYR A 112 -20.95 5.11 -9.38
C TYR A 112 -20.39 6.51 -9.62
N ASN A 113 -19.20 6.60 -10.23
CA ASN A 113 -18.59 7.85 -10.62
C ASN A 113 -17.79 7.66 -11.91
N ASN A 114 -17.96 8.57 -12.88
CA ASN A 114 -17.27 8.49 -14.15
C ASN A 114 -15.83 8.99 -13.99
N PHE A 115 -14.85 8.20 -14.45
CA PHE A 115 -13.43 8.55 -14.37
C PHE A 115 -12.81 8.34 -15.75
N ASP A 116 -12.06 9.32 -16.25
CA ASP A 116 -11.41 9.18 -17.54
C ASP A 116 -10.19 8.25 -17.45
N LEU A 117 -10.41 6.98 -17.78
CA LEU A 117 -9.37 5.96 -17.83
C LEU A 117 -8.59 5.93 -19.16
N SER A 118 -8.95 6.78 -20.13
CA SER A 118 -8.32 6.75 -21.47
C SER A 118 -6.82 7.08 -21.45
N ASN A 119 -6.39 7.82 -20.42
CA ASN A 119 -5.01 8.25 -20.20
C ASN A 119 -4.15 7.17 -19.51
N LEU A 120 -4.73 6.04 -19.09
CA LEU A 120 -3.95 4.95 -18.51
C LEU A 120 -2.95 4.39 -19.52
N LYS A 121 -1.67 4.42 -19.18
CA LYS A 121 -0.61 3.84 -20.02
C LYS A 121 -0.72 2.32 -20.15
N CYS A 122 -1.34 1.66 -19.16
CA CYS A 122 -1.58 0.22 -19.14
C CYS A 122 -2.97 -0.18 -19.65
N LYS A 123 -3.73 0.72 -20.28
CA LYS A 123 -5.13 0.49 -20.65
C LYS A 123 -5.38 -0.79 -21.46
N ASP A 124 -4.43 -1.17 -22.32
CA ASP A 124 -4.55 -2.35 -23.18
C ASP A 124 -4.23 -3.67 -22.44
N TYR A 125 -3.78 -3.58 -21.19
CA TYR A 125 -3.42 -4.72 -20.33
C TYR A 125 -4.35 -4.90 -19.14
N VAL A 126 -5.42 -4.10 -19.05
CA VAL A 126 -6.37 -4.12 -17.93
C VAL A 126 -7.81 -4.13 -18.43
N ASP A 127 -8.72 -4.70 -17.64
CA ASP A 127 -10.14 -4.64 -17.91
C ASP A 127 -10.68 -3.26 -17.52
N LEU A 128 -10.76 -2.35 -18.50
CA LEU A 128 -11.25 -0.97 -18.30
C LEU A 128 -12.71 -0.92 -17.86
N SER A 129 -13.53 -1.88 -18.32
CA SER A 129 -14.93 -1.95 -17.90
C SER A 129 -14.98 -2.25 -16.41
N ARG A 130 -14.33 -3.33 -15.98
CA ARG A 130 -14.23 -3.68 -14.55
C ARG A 130 -13.65 -2.53 -13.73
N ALA A 131 -12.59 -1.86 -14.22
CA ALA A 131 -12.01 -0.72 -13.53
C ALA A 131 -13.04 0.40 -13.31
N GLN A 132 -13.83 0.74 -14.33
CA GLN A 132 -14.87 1.77 -14.25
C GLN A 132 -15.95 1.43 -13.21
N TYR A 133 -16.40 0.18 -13.15
CA TYR A 133 -17.37 -0.30 -12.14
C TYR A 133 -16.76 -0.50 -10.75
N SER A 134 -15.43 -0.56 -10.62
CA SER A 134 -14.73 -0.73 -9.34
C SER A 134 -14.56 0.59 -8.58
N ILE A 135 -14.69 1.75 -9.25
CA ILE A 135 -14.58 3.07 -8.62
C ILE A 135 -15.63 3.20 -7.51
N GLY A 136 -15.17 3.45 -6.27
CA GLY A 136 -16.03 3.56 -5.09
C GLY A 136 -16.19 2.25 -4.29
N SER A 137 -15.61 1.14 -4.75
CA SER A 137 -15.52 -0.09 -3.95
C SER A 137 -14.41 0.01 -2.89
N LEU A 138 -14.54 -0.79 -1.83
CA LEU A 138 -13.51 -0.92 -0.79
C LEU A 138 -12.34 -1.80 -1.26
N GLY A 139 -12.57 -2.70 -2.23
CA GLY A 139 -11.61 -3.73 -2.60
C GLY A 139 -11.53 -4.88 -1.59
N GLY A 140 -10.53 -5.75 -1.75
CA GLY A 140 -10.31 -6.93 -0.92
C GLY A 140 -9.11 -6.81 0.02
N GLY A 141 -8.68 -7.94 0.58
CA GLY A 141 -7.50 -7.97 1.46
C GLY A 141 -7.79 -7.39 2.84
N ASN A 142 -6.92 -6.48 3.29
CA ASN A 142 -6.97 -5.86 4.62
C ASN A 142 -7.63 -4.47 4.60
N HIS A 143 -8.44 -4.16 3.58
CA HIS A 143 -9.10 -2.86 3.44
C HIS A 143 -10.28 -2.74 4.42
N PHE A 144 -10.45 -1.57 5.03
CA PHE A 144 -11.48 -1.33 6.03
C PHE A 144 -12.03 0.09 5.97
N ILE A 145 -13.22 0.27 6.54
CA ILE A 145 -13.81 1.57 6.85
C ILE A 145 -14.06 1.57 8.35
N GLU A 146 -13.51 2.57 9.03
CA GLU A 146 -13.72 2.75 10.47
C GLU A 146 -14.17 4.17 10.80
N VAL A 147 -14.82 4.30 11.95
CA VAL A 147 -15.17 5.59 12.54
C VAL A 147 -14.83 5.53 14.02
N GLY A 148 -14.08 6.53 14.47
CA GLY A 148 -13.64 6.65 15.86
C GLY A 148 -13.83 8.07 16.36
N LYS A 149 -13.79 8.22 17.68
CA LYS A 149 -13.60 9.54 18.31
C LYS A 149 -12.11 9.83 18.34
N THR A 150 -11.74 11.02 17.91
CA THR A 150 -10.40 11.59 18.10
C THR A 150 -10.24 12.13 19.51
#